data_AF-A0A3C2D2H2-F1
#
_entry.id   AF-A0A3C2D2H2-F1
#
_cell.length_a   1.000
_cell.length_b   1.000
_cell.length_c   1.000
_cell.angle_alpha   90.00
_cell.angle_beta   90.00
_cell.angle_gamma   90.00
#
_symmetry.space_group_name_H-M   'P 1'
#
loop_
_entity.id
_entity.type
_entity.pdbx_description
1 polymer ?
#
loop_
_entity_poly.entity_id
_entity_poly.type
_entity_poly.pdbx_seq_one_letter_code
_entity_poly.pdbx_strand_id
1 'polypeptide(L)'
;MEWFVRNGFTVLAPDMIGVGEMGPGINKGDAYIEGSSHNIWYATILIGRSIVGIRAGDVFRLAGELKNNTGIKDIYGFARNEMAPVLLHATAFDPSITHVALIESYSSCSTIVLNRFYKPSFILNTVPGALKAYDLPDLAASLAPRKLLMSGVTDGNGKNMDIESIHTDLAIIKTAYQYRNFRFFNHSVILTSEYSVFLFFYSINSM
;
A
#
# COMPACT_ATOMS: atom_id res chain seq x y z
N MET A 1 16.38 2.34 -1.35
CA MET A 1 16.59 2.31 0.11
C MET A 1 17.92 2.93 0.51
N GLU A 2 19.05 2.54 -0.11
CA GLU A 2 20.38 3.10 0.20
C GLU A 2 20.45 4.63 0.16
N TRP A 3 19.77 5.26 -0.78
CA TRP A 3 19.68 6.72 -0.85
C TRP A 3 19.12 7.34 0.44
N PHE A 4 18.10 6.73 1.06
CA PHE A 4 17.51 7.24 2.31
C PHE A 4 18.50 7.12 3.46
N VAL A 5 19.17 5.97 3.60
CA VAL A 5 20.20 5.77 4.62
C VAL A 5 21.34 6.78 4.47
N ARG A 6 21.83 7.00 3.23
CA ARG A 6 22.87 7.98 2.92
C ARG A 6 22.46 9.43 3.21
N ASN A 7 21.16 9.71 3.22
CA ASN A 7 20.60 11.02 3.58
C ASN A 7 20.19 11.11 5.07
N GLY A 8 20.63 10.18 5.91
CA GLY A 8 20.42 10.25 7.37
C GLY A 8 19.08 9.69 7.86
N PHE A 9 18.27 9.11 6.98
CA PHE A 9 17.03 8.45 7.39
C PHE A 9 17.33 7.07 7.96
N THR A 10 16.66 6.73 9.07
CA THR A 10 16.60 5.34 9.53
C THR A 10 15.58 4.60 8.67
N VAL A 11 15.89 3.38 8.26
CA VAL A 11 15.08 2.61 7.31
C VAL A 11 14.73 1.26 7.92
N LEU A 12 13.44 0.95 7.96
CA LEU A 12 12.92 -0.37 8.29
C LEU A 12 12.25 -0.97 7.04
N ALA A 13 12.73 -2.13 6.60
CA ALA A 13 12.29 -2.77 5.35
C ALA A 13 12.08 -4.29 5.60
N PRO A 14 10.99 -4.66 6.28
CA PRO A 14 10.68 -6.06 6.56
C PRO A 14 10.13 -6.75 5.30
N ASP A 15 10.38 -8.06 5.18
CA ASP A 15 9.62 -8.88 4.25
C ASP A 15 8.25 -9.20 4.85
N MET A 16 7.20 -8.89 4.09
CA MET A 16 5.83 -9.19 4.51
C MET A 16 5.50 -10.65 4.21
N ILE A 17 4.64 -11.26 5.02
CA ILE A 17 4.18 -12.64 4.78
C ILE A 17 3.72 -12.83 3.33
N GLY A 18 4.24 -13.83 2.64
CA GLY A 18 3.97 -14.09 1.21
C GLY A 18 4.80 -13.25 0.24
N VAL A 19 5.83 -12.53 0.69
CA VAL A 19 6.72 -11.67 -0.11
C VAL A 19 8.19 -11.91 0.28
N GLY A 20 9.12 -11.78 -0.67
CA GLY A 20 10.56 -11.86 -0.39
C GLY A 20 10.99 -13.21 0.18
N GLU A 21 11.72 -13.20 1.29
CA GLU A 21 12.12 -14.40 2.04
C GLU A 21 10.92 -15.18 2.59
N MET A 22 9.81 -14.48 2.84
CA MET A 22 8.53 -15.07 3.24
C MET A 22 7.63 -15.38 2.04
N GLY A 23 8.18 -15.36 0.81
CA GLY A 23 7.49 -15.65 -0.43
C GLY A 23 6.88 -17.06 -0.47
N PRO A 24 6.14 -17.39 -1.54
CA PRO A 24 5.42 -18.65 -1.61
C PRO A 24 6.34 -19.88 -1.53
N GLY A 25 7.65 -19.76 -1.76
CA GLY A 25 8.62 -20.84 -1.51
C GLY A 25 8.15 -22.19 -2.08
N ILE A 26 8.15 -23.22 -1.23
CA ILE A 26 7.54 -24.54 -1.53
C ILE A 26 6.00 -24.55 -1.47
N ASN A 27 5.39 -23.55 -0.83
CA ASN A 27 3.96 -23.38 -0.59
C ASN A 27 3.26 -22.58 -1.72
N LYS A 28 3.60 -22.85 -2.98
CA LYS A 28 2.87 -22.28 -4.14
C LYS A 28 1.44 -22.78 -4.20
N GLY A 29 1.24 -24.05 -3.87
CA GLY A 29 0.00 -24.81 -4.05
C GLY A 29 -0.43 -24.93 -5.51
N ASP A 30 -1.66 -25.38 -5.74
CA ASP A 30 -2.26 -25.64 -7.05
C ASP A 30 -2.85 -24.40 -7.76
N ALA A 31 -3.20 -23.34 -7.03
CA ALA A 31 -3.67 -22.07 -7.60
C ALA A 31 -2.53 -21.03 -7.72
N TYR A 32 -1.49 -21.36 -8.49
CA TYR A 32 -0.37 -20.46 -8.77
C TYR A 32 -0.51 -19.82 -10.15
N ILE A 33 -0.91 -18.54 -10.19
CA ILE A 33 -1.27 -17.83 -11.42
C ILE A 33 -0.33 -16.63 -11.56
N GLU A 34 0.38 -16.55 -12.69
CA GLU A 34 1.28 -15.44 -13.03
C GLU A 34 2.22 -15.01 -11.87
N GLY A 35 2.86 -15.99 -11.22
CA GLY A 35 3.79 -15.71 -10.13
C GLY A 35 3.14 -15.47 -8.75
N SER A 36 1.82 -15.60 -8.64
CA SER A 36 1.06 -15.31 -7.42
C SER A 36 0.28 -16.52 -6.91
N SER A 37 0.53 -16.93 -5.66
CA SER A 37 -0.21 -18.01 -5.01
C SER A 37 -1.57 -17.52 -4.51
N HIS A 38 -2.63 -17.81 -5.26
CA HIS A 38 -4.01 -17.48 -4.88
C HIS A 38 -4.50 -18.35 -3.72
N ASN A 39 -3.84 -19.47 -3.45
CA ASN A 39 -4.13 -20.32 -2.30
C ASN A 39 -3.96 -19.60 -0.97
N ILE A 40 -2.98 -18.69 -0.85
CA ILE A 40 -2.85 -17.85 0.34
C ILE A 40 -4.08 -16.96 0.50
N TRP A 41 -4.57 -16.38 -0.59
CA TRP A 41 -5.78 -15.55 -0.57
C TRP A 41 -7.00 -16.38 -0.12
N TYR A 42 -7.24 -17.54 -0.75
CA TYR A 42 -8.33 -18.45 -0.36
C TYR A 42 -8.22 -18.92 1.09
N ALA A 43 -7.03 -19.31 1.54
CA ALA A 43 -6.81 -19.76 2.92
C ALA A 43 -7.15 -18.67 3.93
N THR A 44 -6.81 -17.41 3.66
CA THR A 44 -7.19 -16.30 4.55
C THR A 44 -8.70 -16.08 4.61
N ILE A 45 -9.41 -16.27 3.49
CA ILE A 45 -10.89 -16.19 3.47
C ILE A 45 -11.50 -17.26 4.37
N LEU A 46 -10.98 -18.50 4.31
CA LEU A 46 -11.51 -19.62 5.09
C LEU A 46 -11.43 -19.40 6.61
N ILE A 47 -10.47 -18.59 7.07
CA ILE A 47 -10.33 -18.22 8.49
C ILE A 47 -10.97 -16.87 8.82
N GLY A 48 -11.79 -16.30 7.93
CA GLY A 48 -12.48 -15.03 8.14
C GLY A 48 -11.52 -13.82 8.19
N ARG A 49 -10.43 -13.87 7.42
CA ARG A 49 -9.40 -12.83 7.32
C ARG A 49 -9.12 -12.48 5.86
N SER A 50 -8.20 -11.55 5.67
CA SER A 50 -7.60 -11.25 4.37
C SER A 50 -6.08 -11.14 4.56
N ILE A 51 -5.31 -11.59 3.57
CA ILE A 51 -3.84 -11.47 3.61
C ILE A 51 -3.40 -9.99 3.69
N VAL A 52 -4.11 -9.06 3.03
CA VAL A 52 -3.86 -7.62 3.15
C VAL A 52 -4.12 -7.12 4.58
N GLY A 53 -5.14 -7.64 5.27
CA GLY A 53 -5.42 -7.31 6.67
C GLY A 53 -4.38 -7.87 7.64
N ILE A 54 -3.88 -9.08 7.39
CA ILE A 54 -2.77 -9.67 8.15
C ILE A 54 -1.52 -8.81 7.99
N ARG A 55 -1.12 -8.53 6.73
CA ARG A 55 0.03 -7.67 6.42
C ARG A 55 -0.12 -6.27 7.02
N ALA A 56 -1.31 -5.66 6.93
CA ALA A 56 -1.56 -4.35 7.51
C ALA A 56 -1.42 -4.36 9.04
N GLY A 57 -1.85 -5.45 9.69
CA GLY A 57 -1.62 -5.67 11.12
C GLY A 57 -0.14 -5.78 11.48
N ASP A 58 0.69 -6.36 10.62
CA ASP A 58 2.14 -6.42 10.82
C ASP A 58 2.78 -5.02 10.65
N VAL A 59 2.37 -4.24 9.64
CA VAL A 59 2.78 -2.84 9.49
C VAL A 59 2.43 -2.02 10.73
N PHE A 60 1.21 -2.18 11.24
CA PHE A 60 0.75 -1.51 12.46
C PHE A 60 1.64 -1.84 13.66
N ARG A 61 2.00 -3.11 13.86
CA ARG A 61 2.90 -3.53 14.95
C ARG A 61 4.29 -2.92 14.81
N LEU A 62 4.86 -2.95 13.60
CA LEU A 62 6.19 -2.39 13.34
C LEU A 62 6.23 -0.88 13.54
N ALA A 63 5.19 -0.16 13.10
CA ALA A 63 5.06 1.27 13.37
C ALA A 63 4.94 1.55 14.87
N GLY A 64 4.21 0.71 15.62
CA GLY A 64 4.14 0.74 17.08
C GLY A 64 5.50 0.58 17.77
N GLU A 65 6.32 -0.38 17.31
CA GLU A 65 7.67 -0.58 17.83
C GLU A 65 8.58 0.64 17.56
N LEU A 66 8.50 1.21 16.34
CA LEU A 66 9.25 2.42 15.99
C LEU A 66 8.84 3.62 16.84
N LYS A 67 7.55 3.77 17.13
CA LYS A 67 7.03 4.87 17.97
C LYS A 67 7.58 4.83 19.40
N ASN A 68 7.88 3.65 19.94
CA ASN A 68 8.40 3.50 21.30
C ASN A 68 9.88 3.90 21.42
N ASN A 69 10.58 4.11 20.30
CA ASN A 69 11.96 4.58 20.29
C ASN A 69 12.00 6.12 20.38
N THR A 70 12.55 6.65 21.48
CA THR A 70 12.58 8.10 21.78
C THR A 70 13.34 8.95 20.76
N GLY A 71 14.12 8.34 19.85
CA GLY A 71 14.83 9.03 18.78
C GLY A 71 14.00 9.24 17.49
N ILE A 72 12.81 8.64 17.37
CA ILE A 72 11.99 8.70 16.15
C ILE A 72 10.91 9.76 16.33
N LYS A 73 10.91 10.78 15.46
CA LYS A 73 9.94 11.88 15.49
C LYS A 73 8.77 11.65 14.54
N ASP A 74 9.07 11.18 13.33
CA ASP A 74 8.10 10.98 12.25
C ASP A 74 8.31 9.61 11.59
N ILE A 75 7.20 8.93 11.32
CA ILE A 75 7.19 7.66 10.58
C ILE A 75 6.57 7.90 9.20
N TYR A 76 7.35 7.61 8.17
CA TYR A 76 7.01 7.71 6.77
C TYR A 76 6.71 6.31 6.24
N GLY A 77 5.50 6.10 5.75
CA GLY A 77 5.13 4.92 4.99
C GLY A 77 5.53 5.07 3.53
N PHE A 78 6.23 4.08 2.99
CA PHE A 78 6.48 3.95 1.56
C PHE A 78 6.06 2.56 1.09
N ALA A 79 5.18 2.52 0.09
CA ALA A 79 4.80 1.27 -0.55
C ALA A 79 4.74 1.42 -2.06
N ARG A 80 4.98 0.33 -2.76
CA ARG A 80 4.94 0.30 -4.22
C ARG A 80 4.17 -0.90 -4.76
N ASN A 81 3.52 -0.70 -5.91
CA ASN A 81 2.69 -1.70 -6.59
C ASN A 81 1.66 -2.32 -5.62
N GLU A 82 1.58 -3.64 -5.56
CA GLU A 82 0.58 -4.36 -4.78
C GLU A 82 0.72 -4.23 -3.25
N MET A 83 1.80 -3.63 -2.73
CA MET A 83 1.94 -3.30 -1.31
C MET A 83 1.24 -2.00 -0.91
N ALA A 84 0.87 -1.15 -1.86
CA ALA A 84 0.19 0.12 -1.57
C ALA A 84 -1.13 -0.05 -0.81
N PRO A 85 -2.02 -1.01 -1.16
CA PRO A 85 -3.20 -1.33 -0.36
C PRO A 85 -2.87 -1.71 1.08
N VAL A 86 -1.81 -2.49 1.32
CA VAL A 86 -1.39 -2.89 2.67
C VAL A 86 -1.09 -1.65 3.52
N LEU A 87 -0.27 -0.74 2.98
CA LEU A 87 0.10 0.49 3.68
C LEU A 87 -1.11 1.41 3.89
N LEU A 88 -2.02 1.53 2.92
CA LEU A 88 -3.27 2.28 3.09
C LEU A 88 -4.11 1.74 4.24
N HIS A 89 -4.33 0.42 4.29
CA HIS A 89 -5.09 -0.20 5.37
C HIS A 89 -4.42 0.02 6.73
N ALA A 90 -3.11 -0.19 6.84
CA ALA A 90 -2.40 0.04 8.08
C ALA A 90 -2.51 1.50 8.54
N THR A 91 -2.25 2.43 7.61
CA THR A 91 -2.23 3.87 7.91
C THR A 91 -3.62 4.41 8.25
N ALA A 92 -4.69 3.86 7.67
CA ALA A 92 -6.07 4.24 8.01
C ALA A 92 -6.39 4.03 9.50
N PHE A 93 -5.76 3.03 10.14
CA PHE A 93 -5.97 2.70 11.55
C PHE A 93 -4.80 3.06 12.48
N ASP A 94 -3.65 3.48 11.93
CA ASP A 94 -2.50 3.94 12.71
C ASP A 94 -2.21 5.44 12.45
N PRO A 95 -2.45 6.33 13.42
CA PRO A 95 -2.12 7.74 13.28
C PRO A 95 -0.61 8.04 13.38
N SER A 96 0.23 7.08 13.80
CA SER A 96 1.68 7.27 13.94
C SER A 96 2.41 7.41 12.61
N ILE A 97 1.84 6.86 11.53
CA ILE A 97 2.33 7.03 10.17
C ILE A 97 1.82 8.39 9.66
N THR A 98 2.71 9.39 9.63
CA THR A 98 2.36 10.81 9.38
C THR A 98 2.46 11.19 7.90
N HIS A 99 3.25 10.44 7.12
CA HIS A 99 3.50 10.66 5.70
C HIS A 99 3.40 9.35 4.94
N VAL A 100 2.75 9.36 3.79
CA VAL A 100 2.54 8.17 2.95
C VAL A 100 2.95 8.46 1.52
N ALA A 101 3.79 7.60 0.95
CA ALA A 101 4.13 7.60 -0.46
C ALA A 101 3.73 6.26 -1.09
N LEU A 102 2.85 6.30 -2.09
CA LEU A 102 2.40 5.16 -2.87
C LEU A 102 2.89 5.31 -4.31
N ILE A 103 3.76 4.40 -4.73
CA ILE A 103 4.35 4.42 -6.08
C ILE A 103 3.74 3.28 -6.90
N GLU A 104 3.24 3.57 -8.09
CA GLU A 104 2.65 2.57 -8.99
C GLU A 104 1.49 1.77 -8.36
N SER A 105 0.79 2.35 -7.38
CA SER A 105 -0.43 1.77 -6.81
C SER A 105 -1.51 1.67 -7.89
N TYR A 106 -2.27 0.60 -7.90
CA TYR A 106 -3.54 0.61 -8.63
C TYR A 106 -4.54 1.54 -7.92
N SER A 107 -5.40 2.20 -8.68
CA SER A 107 -6.25 3.28 -8.18
C SER A 107 -7.37 2.79 -7.26
N SER A 108 -7.97 1.65 -7.60
CA SER A 108 -9.18 1.14 -6.95
C SER A 108 -9.31 -0.39 -7.10
N CYS A 109 -9.89 -1.06 -6.11
CA CYS A 109 -10.31 -2.46 -6.21
C CYS A 109 -11.43 -2.66 -7.26
N SER A 110 -12.29 -1.67 -7.49
CA SER A 110 -13.32 -1.72 -8.54
C SER A 110 -12.71 -1.89 -9.93
N THR A 111 -11.55 -1.29 -10.21
CA THR A 111 -10.86 -1.45 -11.49
C THR A 111 -10.39 -2.89 -11.74
N ILE A 112 -10.14 -3.67 -10.68
CA ILE A 112 -9.82 -5.11 -10.79
C ILE A 112 -11.08 -5.88 -11.18
N VAL A 113 -12.21 -5.60 -10.52
CA VAL A 113 -13.48 -6.31 -10.74
C VAL A 113 -14.08 -6.03 -12.12
N LEU A 114 -14.00 -4.77 -12.56
CA LEU A 114 -14.57 -4.34 -13.84
C LEU A 114 -13.70 -4.72 -15.05
N ASN A 115 -12.47 -5.17 -14.82
CA ASN A 115 -11.54 -5.50 -15.87
C ASN A 115 -11.38 -7.01 -16.04
N ARG A 116 -11.80 -7.53 -17.20
CA ARG A 116 -11.68 -8.96 -17.52
C ARG A 116 -10.24 -9.48 -17.47
N PHE A 117 -9.26 -8.62 -17.76
CA PHE A 117 -7.85 -8.98 -17.88
C PHE A 117 -6.99 -8.35 -16.78
N TYR A 118 -7.59 -8.19 -15.59
CA TYR A 118 -6.91 -7.67 -14.40
C TYR A 118 -5.60 -8.42 -14.11
N LYS A 119 -4.65 -7.74 -13.48
CA LYS A 119 -3.37 -8.32 -13.06
C LYS A 119 -3.60 -9.28 -11.87
N PRO A 120 -3.38 -10.60 -12.02
CA PRO A 120 -3.72 -11.58 -10.98
C PRO A 120 -3.06 -11.34 -9.63
N SER A 121 -1.84 -10.77 -9.62
CA SER A 121 -1.12 -10.46 -8.38
C SER A 121 -1.84 -9.45 -7.47
N PHE A 122 -2.76 -8.64 -8.02
CA PHE A 122 -3.51 -7.67 -7.23
C PHE A 122 -4.55 -8.30 -6.32
N ILE A 123 -5.07 -9.49 -6.66
CA ILE A 123 -6.06 -10.21 -5.84
C ILE A 123 -5.52 -10.47 -4.43
N LEU A 124 -4.23 -10.80 -4.32
CA LEU A 124 -3.55 -11.00 -3.04
C LEU A 124 -3.55 -9.76 -2.15
N ASN A 125 -3.96 -8.58 -2.63
CA ASN A 125 -3.99 -7.37 -1.82
C ASN A 125 -5.39 -6.76 -1.75
N THR A 126 -6.42 -7.60 -1.97
CA THR A 126 -7.84 -7.25 -1.82
C THR A 126 -8.42 -7.79 -0.51
N VAL A 127 -9.38 -7.06 0.06
CA VAL A 127 -10.21 -7.57 1.16
C VAL A 127 -11.50 -8.17 0.56
N PRO A 128 -11.82 -9.44 0.87
CA PRO A 128 -13.07 -10.07 0.43
C PRO A 128 -14.28 -9.24 0.84
N GLY A 129 -15.10 -8.85 -0.13
CA GLY A 129 -16.30 -8.05 0.11
C GLY A 129 -16.07 -6.55 0.38
N ALA A 130 -14.84 -6.03 0.24
CA ALA A 130 -14.53 -4.61 0.45
C ALA A 130 -15.51 -3.67 -0.26
N LEU A 131 -15.75 -3.89 -1.56
CA LEU A 131 -16.58 -3.03 -2.41
C LEU A 131 -18.06 -2.93 -1.98
N LYS A 132 -18.50 -3.73 -1.00
CA LYS A 132 -19.82 -3.56 -0.38
C LYS A 132 -19.83 -2.45 0.68
N ALA A 133 -18.66 -1.96 1.09
CA ALA A 133 -18.48 -1.01 2.18
C ALA A 133 -17.54 0.15 1.82
N TYR A 134 -16.43 -0.09 1.10
CA TYR A 134 -15.45 0.93 0.72
C TYR A 134 -14.57 0.47 -0.45
N ASP A 135 -13.81 1.40 -1.02
CA ASP A 135 -12.74 1.17 -1.98
C ASP A 135 -11.41 1.87 -1.56
N LEU A 136 -10.30 1.63 -2.26
CA LEU A 136 -8.98 2.23 -1.95
C LEU A 136 -8.97 3.76 -2.00
N PRO A 137 -9.67 4.43 -2.94
CA PRO A 137 -9.78 5.89 -2.91
C PRO A 137 -10.44 6.41 -1.62
N ASP A 138 -11.39 5.67 -1.04
CA ASP A 138 -12.04 6.06 0.22
C ASP A 138 -11.05 5.97 1.40
N LEU A 139 -10.24 4.91 1.45
CA LEU A 139 -9.17 4.76 2.43
C LEU A 139 -8.10 5.84 2.28
N ALA A 140 -7.70 6.15 1.05
CA ALA A 140 -6.72 7.21 0.79
C ALA A 140 -7.28 8.59 1.17
N ALA A 141 -8.56 8.85 0.88
CA ALA A 141 -9.26 10.07 1.27
C ALA A 141 -9.36 10.20 2.80
N SER A 142 -9.55 9.10 3.53
CA SER A 142 -9.63 9.11 5.00
C SER A 142 -8.30 9.45 5.68
N LEU A 143 -7.18 9.48 4.94
CA LEU A 143 -5.89 9.89 5.50
C LEU A 143 -5.78 11.40 5.68
N ALA A 144 -6.60 12.21 4.99
CA ALA A 144 -6.56 13.67 5.10
C ALA A 144 -6.73 14.13 6.56
N PRO A 145 -5.90 15.06 7.07
CA PRO A 145 -4.95 15.91 6.35
C PRO A 145 -3.49 15.38 6.28
N ARG A 146 -3.23 14.11 6.56
CA ARG A 146 -1.86 13.56 6.52
C ARG A 146 -1.25 13.67 5.12
N LYS A 147 0.07 13.83 5.01
CA LYS A 147 0.70 14.03 3.70
C LYS A 147 0.67 12.72 2.91
N LEU A 148 -0.05 12.71 1.79
CA LEU A 148 -0.15 11.59 0.86
C LEU A 148 0.44 12.00 -0.49
N LEU A 149 1.39 11.21 -0.97
CA LEU A 149 1.94 11.27 -2.32
C LEU A 149 1.53 9.99 -3.06
N MET A 150 0.92 10.14 -4.23
CA MET A 150 0.68 9.04 -5.16
C MET A 150 1.34 9.37 -6.49
N SER A 151 2.14 8.45 -7.03
CA SER A 151 2.84 8.65 -8.31
C SER A 151 2.77 7.38 -9.16
N GLY A 152 2.64 7.55 -10.48
CA GLY A 152 2.58 6.45 -11.43
C GLY A 152 1.36 5.53 -11.26
N VAL A 153 0.23 6.05 -10.75
CA VAL A 153 -0.98 5.28 -10.46
C VAL A 153 -1.44 4.49 -11.69
N THR A 154 -1.90 3.26 -11.47
CA THR A 154 -2.30 2.30 -12.51
C THR A 154 -3.77 1.89 -12.38
N ASP A 155 -4.30 1.27 -13.44
CA ASP A 155 -5.59 0.59 -13.49
C ASP A 155 -5.48 -0.85 -12.96
N GLY A 156 -6.59 -1.61 -13.00
CA GLY A 156 -6.65 -3.00 -12.57
C GLY A 156 -5.75 -3.97 -13.35
N ASN A 157 -5.21 -3.54 -14.50
CA ASN A 157 -4.23 -4.31 -15.30
C ASN A 157 -2.78 -3.97 -14.92
N GLY A 158 -2.58 -3.07 -13.96
CA GLY A 158 -1.27 -2.57 -13.57
C GLY A 158 -0.63 -1.69 -14.64
N LYS A 159 -1.44 -1.06 -15.50
CA LYS A 159 -0.98 -0.12 -16.53
C LYS A 159 -1.60 1.25 -16.31
N ASN A 160 -1.04 2.28 -16.91
CA ASN A 160 -1.66 3.60 -16.95
C ASN A 160 -2.32 3.78 -18.33
N MET A 161 -3.34 2.97 -18.61
CA MET A 161 -4.06 2.99 -19.89
C MET A 161 -5.48 3.52 -19.72
N ASP A 162 -6.20 3.11 -18.67
CA ASP A 162 -7.52 3.65 -18.35
C ASP A 162 -7.43 4.96 -17.55
N ILE A 163 -6.98 6.01 -18.23
CA ILE A 163 -6.71 7.33 -17.66
C ILE A 163 -8.00 7.96 -17.08
N GLU A 164 -9.15 7.72 -17.69
CA GLU A 164 -10.44 8.25 -17.22
C GLU A 164 -10.88 7.62 -15.91
N SER A 165 -10.81 6.28 -15.79
CA SER A 165 -11.10 5.60 -14.51
C SER A 165 -10.12 6.05 -13.42
N ILE A 166 -8.82 6.10 -13.72
CA ILE A 166 -7.80 6.54 -12.77
C ILE A 166 -8.07 7.98 -12.30
N HIS A 167 -8.44 8.89 -13.22
CA HIS A 167 -8.78 10.26 -12.85
C HIS A 167 -10.01 10.36 -11.95
N THR A 168 -11.03 9.55 -12.22
CA THR A 168 -12.25 9.48 -11.42
C THR A 168 -11.94 9.02 -10.00
N ASP A 169 -11.16 7.94 -9.86
CA ASP A 169 -10.73 7.42 -8.57
C ASP A 169 -9.91 8.45 -7.78
N LEU A 170 -8.94 9.09 -8.44
CA LEU A 170 -8.11 10.13 -7.81
C LEU A 170 -8.90 11.40 -7.45
N ALA A 171 -10.03 11.67 -8.10
CA ALA A 171 -10.86 12.83 -7.79
C ALA A 171 -11.49 12.73 -6.39
N ILE A 172 -11.85 11.51 -5.95
CA ILE A 172 -12.36 11.24 -4.59
C ILE A 172 -11.34 11.71 -3.55
N ILE A 173 -10.08 11.30 -3.72
CA ILE A 173 -8.97 11.64 -2.82
C ILE A 173 -8.73 13.15 -2.83
N LYS A 174 -8.61 13.76 -4.01
CA LYS A 174 -8.36 15.21 -4.15
C LYS A 174 -9.45 16.04 -3.48
N THR A 175 -10.71 15.65 -3.63
CA THR A 175 -11.86 16.34 -3.03
C THR A 175 -11.77 16.33 -1.50
N ALA A 176 -11.44 15.18 -0.90
CA ALA A 176 -11.29 15.06 0.54
C ALA A 176 -10.14 15.95 1.09
N TYR A 177 -9.02 16.02 0.38
CA TYR A 177 -7.88 16.87 0.76
C TYR A 177 -8.21 18.37 0.62
N GLN A 178 -8.89 18.77 -0.46
CA GLN A 178 -9.36 20.14 -0.66
C GLN A 178 -10.33 20.58 0.44
N TYR A 179 -11.28 19.73 0.81
CA TYR A 179 -12.23 20.00 1.89
C TYR A 179 -11.54 20.27 3.24
N ARG A 180 -10.38 19.64 3.48
CA ARG A 180 -9.57 19.83 4.69
C ARG A 180 -8.56 20.99 4.58
N ASN A 181 -8.65 21.84 3.55
CA ASN A 181 -7.67 22.89 3.23
C ASN A 181 -6.22 22.37 3.11
N PHE A 182 -6.05 21.12 2.67
CA PHE A 182 -4.76 20.48 2.52
C PHE A 182 -4.45 20.19 1.05
N ARG A 183 -3.20 20.41 0.65
CA ARG A 183 -2.78 20.18 -0.74
C ARG A 183 -2.45 18.70 -0.93
N PHE A 184 -3.19 18.03 -1.81
CA PHE A 184 -2.79 16.74 -2.36
C PHE A 184 -1.58 16.97 -3.29
N PHE A 185 -0.46 16.29 -3.03
CA PHE A 185 0.77 16.49 -3.80
C PHE A 185 0.84 15.51 -4.96
N ASN A 186 0.91 16.05 -6.18
CA ASN A 186 1.06 15.25 -7.40
C ASN A 186 2.50 15.16 -7.90
N HIS A 187 3.48 15.93 -7.37
CA HIS A 187 4.92 15.84 -7.69
C HIS A 187 5.79 16.29 -6.48
N SER A 188 6.98 15.67 -6.37
CA SER A 188 8.13 15.89 -5.46
C SER A 188 7.84 16.44 -4.05
N VAL A 189 7.91 15.56 -3.04
CA VAL A 189 7.94 15.91 -1.61
C VAL A 189 9.38 16.18 -1.18
N ILE A 190 9.63 17.36 -0.60
CA ILE A 190 10.91 17.71 0.04
C ILE A 190 10.95 17.02 1.42
N LEU A 191 11.91 16.12 1.62
CA LEU A 191 12.11 15.39 2.88
C LEU A 191 13.23 16.05 3.69
N THR A 192 12.99 16.32 4.97
CA THR A 192 14.01 16.80 5.91
C THR A 192 14.59 15.61 6.69
N SER A 193 15.91 15.50 6.74
CA SER A 193 16.68 14.30 7.11
C SER A 193 16.73 13.96 8.60
N GLU A 194 16.48 14.91 9.49
CA GLU A 194 16.70 14.66 10.91
C GLU A 194 15.44 14.05 11.55
N TYR A 195 15.59 12.82 12.10
CA TYR A 195 14.61 12.10 12.95
C TYR A 195 13.42 11.38 12.27
N SER A 196 13.55 11.06 10.97
CA SER A 196 12.50 10.43 10.18
C SER A 196 12.81 8.95 9.86
N VAL A 197 11.86 8.03 10.08
CA VAL A 197 11.98 6.61 9.68
C VAL A 197 11.11 6.30 8.47
N PHE A 198 11.67 5.61 7.50
CA PHE A 198 10.90 5.06 6.38
C PHE A 198 10.61 3.58 6.59
N LEU A 199 9.32 3.24 6.59
CA LEU A 199 8.82 1.89 6.43
C LEU A 199 8.71 1.60 4.93
N PHE A 200 9.60 0.76 4.41
CA PHE A 200 9.54 0.31 3.03
C PHE A 200 8.82 -1.03 2.94
N PHE A 201 7.77 -1.06 2.12
CA PHE A 201 7.12 -2.30 1.72
C PHE A 201 7.23 -2.45 0.20
N TYR A 202 8.05 -3.40 -0.25
CA TYR A 202 8.21 -3.74 -1.66
C TYR A 202 8.15 -5.25 -1.87
N SER A 203 7.65 -5.66 -3.03
CA SER A 203 7.68 -7.05 -3.47
C SER A 203 8.91 -7.29 -4.34
N ILE A 204 9.94 -7.93 -3.79
CA ILE A 204 11.11 -8.39 -4.57
C ILE A 204 10.68 -9.62 -5.38
N ASN A 205 9.88 -9.42 -6.42
CA ASN A 205 9.65 -10.41 -7.46
C ASN A 205 9.79 -9.73 -8.82
N SER A 206 11.05 -9.50 -9.20
CA SER A 206 11.47 -9.26 -10.59
C SER A 206 13.01 -9.31 -10.66
N MET A 207 13.56 -10.53 -10.67
CA MET A 207 14.64 -10.86 -11.60
C MET A 207 14.09 -11.90 -12.56
#